data_AF-A0A0F9U1U4-F1
#
_entry.id   AF-A0A0F9U1U4-F1
#
_cell.length_a   1.000
_cell.length_b   1.000
_cell.length_c   1.000
_cell.angle_alpha   90.00
_cell.angle_beta   90.00
_cell.angle_gamma   90.00
#
_symmetry.space_group_name_H-M   'P 1'
#
loop_
_entity.id
_entity.type
_entity.pdbx_description
1 polymer ?
#
loop_
_entity_poly.entity_id
_entity_poly.type
_entity_poly.pdbx_seq_one_letter_code
_entity_poly.pdbx_strand_id
1 'polypeptide(L)'
;MTSINTNTSAMTALQSLQMINSSLDQTQARISTGFRVGEAKDNAAYWSIATTMRSDNQAMSAVSDSLGIGAATVDTAYTGLTAAKDVLNEIKAKLTTATGEGVDKAKVQSEITALQEQLKTISDSASFSGQNWLSDTAATTQKEIVSSLSRDAAGSLSVGSIKVDIANIRLFSADAGILDKTIDIDQFTAATGTSTVETTAVAFGADNKVSFSISQNGAAGRAVEITQATLTAAGLASFTVKSDNDLTAVYTQALKDAGIQGVEVKIAAGAVSFNSLEGLTVSAATASGTTPPTVASLGLAATDTVAAATGTFSTSVDAIDISTPGVTSGQVQAYIKVVDEALSQVTTAASSLGAVQNRIEMQTNFVSKLMDTISKGVGALVDADMTEESTRLKALQTQQQLGVQALSIANSSSQSLLSLFR
;
A
#
# COMPACT_ATOMS: atom_id res chain seq x y z
N MET A 1 32.17 -76.94 -40.98
CA MET A 1 33.53 -77.30 -40.55
C MET A 1 33.65 -76.98 -39.06
N THR A 2 33.64 -78.00 -38.20
CA THR A 2 33.85 -77.87 -36.76
C THR A 2 35.36 -77.92 -36.50
N SER A 3 35.96 -76.78 -36.12
CA SER A 3 37.35 -76.71 -35.66
C SER A 3 37.40 -76.99 -34.17
N ILE A 4 38.28 -77.88 -33.71
CA ILE A 4 38.48 -78.18 -32.28
C ILE A 4 39.11 -77.00 -31.54
N ASN A 5 39.91 -76.18 -32.25
CA ASN A 5 40.64 -75.06 -31.66
C ASN A 5 39.86 -73.75 -31.67
N THR A 6 38.72 -73.68 -32.37
CA THR A 6 37.95 -72.44 -32.51
C THR A 6 36.46 -72.76 -32.51
N ASN A 7 35.80 -72.50 -31.39
CA ASN A 7 34.38 -72.70 -31.23
C ASN A 7 33.62 -71.42 -31.59
N THR A 8 33.24 -71.31 -32.86
CA THR A 8 32.49 -70.15 -33.39
C THR A 8 31.12 -70.01 -32.73
N SER A 9 30.45 -71.11 -32.39
CA SER A 9 29.16 -71.11 -31.67
C SER A 9 29.27 -70.50 -30.27
N ALA A 10 30.35 -70.83 -29.54
CA ALA A 10 30.62 -70.24 -28.23
C ALA A 10 31.01 -68.76 -28.31
N MET A 11 31.74 -68.34 -29.35
CA MET A 11 32.06 -66.92 -29.57
C MET A 11 30.80 -66.08 -29.86
N THR A 12 29.89 -66.58 -30.70
CA THR A 12 28.60 -65.89 -30.96
C THR A 12 27.72 -65.86 -29.71
N ALA A 13 27.70 -66.94 -28.92
CA ALA A 13 26.99 -66.97 -27.64
C ALA A 13 27.59 -65.99 -26.62
N LEU A 14 28.92 -65.85 -26.58
CA LEU A 14 29.62 -64.90 -25.72
C LEU A 14 29.35 -63.45 -26.13
N GLN A 15 29.37 -63.14 -27.43
CA GLN A 15 29.01 -61.81 -27.93
C GLN A 15 27.56 -61.45 -27.57
N SER A 16 26.64 -62.41 -27.71
CA SER A 16 25.24 -62.23 -27.27
C SER A 16 25.14 -61.97 -25.77
N LEU A 17 25.87 -62.72 -24.94
CA LEU A 17 25.91 -62.53 -23.50
C LEU A 17 26.52 -61.17 -23.09
N GLN A 18 27.56 -60.71 -23.79
CA GLN A 18 28.15 -59.38 -23.58
C GLN A 18 27.18 -58.26 -23.95
N MET A 19 26.40 -58.42 -25.03
CA MET A 19 25.34 -57.48 -25.40
C MET A 19 24.18 -57.46 -24.38
N ILE A 20 23.79 -58.62 -23.86
CA ILE A 20 22.77 -58.74 -22.80
C ILE A 20 23.25 -58.06 -21.51
N ASN A 21 24.49 -58.32 -21.09
CA ASN A 21 25.08 -57.69 -19.91
C ASN A 21 25.14 -56.16 -20.06
N SER A 22 25.60 -55.66 -21.21
CA SER A 22 25.63 -54.22 -21.48
C SER A 22 24.23 -53.59 -21.44
N SER A 23 23.20 -54.29 -21.95
CA SER A 23 21.81 -53.83 -21.89
C SER A 23 21.25 -53.87 -20.47
N LEU A 24 21.64 -54.86 -19.67
CA LEU A 24 21.26 -55.01 -18.26
C LEU A 24 21.83 -53.85 -17.43
N ASP A 25 23.13 -53.54 -17.61
CA ASP A 25 23.78 -52.41 -16.95
C ASP A 25 23.10 -51.08 -17.31
N GLN A 26 22.73 -50.88 -18.57
CA GLN A 26 22.00 -49.68 -19.01
C GLN A 26 20.61 -49.56 -18.37
N THR A 27 19.79 -50.62 -18.42
CA THR A 27 18.47 -50.61 -17.79
C THR A 27 18.58 -50.46 -16.27
N GLN A 28 19.59 -51.06 -15.64
CA GLN A 28 19.85 -50.88 -14.21
C GLN A 28 20.24 -49.43 -13.88
N ALA A 29 21.06 -48.78 -14.70
CA ALA A 29 21.41 -47.38 -14.56
C ALA A 29 20.18 -46.47 -14.73
N ARG A 30 19.30 -46.75 -15.70
CA ARG A 30 18.03 -46.00 -15.88
C ARG A 30 17.07 -46.17 -14.72
N ILE A 31 16.92 -47.39 -14.19
CA ILE A 31 16.10 -47.64 -13.00
C ILE A 31 16.70 -46.94 -11.77
N SER A 32 18.03 -46.95 -11.62
CA SER A 32 18.70 -46.33 -10.48
C SER A 32 18.66 -44.80 -10.52
N THR A 33 18.72 -44.20 -11.70
CA THR A 33 18.73 -42.74 -11.88
C THR A 33 17.34 -42.15 -12.11
N GLY A 34 16.37 -42.97 -12.51
CA GLY A 34 15.04 -42.53 -12.95
C GLY A 34 15.01 -41.86 -14.33
N PHE A 35 16.17 -41.69 -14.98
CA PHE A 35 16.29 -40.97 -16.25
C PHE A 35 16.57 -41.93 -17.41
N ARG A 36 15.84 -41.73 -18.52
CA ARG A 36 16.12 -42.35 -19.81
C ARG A 36 17.36 -41.74 -20.48
N VAL A 37 17.58 -40.44 -20.27
CA VAL A 37 18.71 -39.66 -20.81
C VAL A 37 19.43 -38.95 -19.65
N GLY A 38 20.35 -39.63 -18.97
CA GLY A 38 21.05 -39.08 -17.80
C GLY A 38 22.26 -38.24 -18.18
N GLU A 39 22.96 -38.66 -19.25
CA GLU A 39 24.20 -38.04 -19.70
C GLU A 39 24.12 -37.58 -21.16
N ALA A 40 24.99 -36.65 -21.55
CA ALA A 40 25.05 -36.15 -22.93
C ALA A 40 25.36 -37.26 -23.96
N LYS A 41 25.99 -38.36 -23.53
CA LYS A 41 26.28 -39.53 -24.37
C LYS A 41 25.02 -40.31 -24.77
N ASP A 42 23.97 -40.26 -23.95
CA ASP A 42 22.74 -41.02 -24.17
C ASP A 42 21.90 -40.36 -25.29
N ASN A 43 21.77 -39.03 -25.23
CA ASN A 43 21.22 -38.21 -26.30
C ASN A 43 21.56 -36.72 -26.06
N ALA A 44 22.53 -36.19 -26.82
CA ALA A 44 23.02 -34.82 -26.62
C ALA A 44 21.94 -33.75 -26.81
N ALA A 45 21.01 -33.94 -27.75
CA ALA A 45 19.97 -32.94 -28.04
C ALA A 45 18.94 -32.84 -26.91
N TYR A 46 18.36 -33.96 -26.47
CA TYR A 46 17.40 -33.96 -25.35
C TYR A 46 18.07 -33.55 -24.03
N TRP A 47 19.31 -34.00 -23.79
CA TRP A 47 20.06 -33.63 -22.60
C TRP A 47 20.32 -32.12 -22.52
N SER A 48 20.72 -31.48 -23.62
CA SER A 48 20.99 -30.03 -23.66
C SER A 48 19.72 -29.19 -23.45
N ILE A 49 18.61 -29.56 -24.10
CA ILE A 49 17.31 -28.88 -23.92
C ILE A 49 16.85 -29.02 -22.46
N ALA A 50 16.85 -30.25 -21.92
CA ALA A 50 16.43 -30.51 -20.55
C ALA A 50 17.32 -29.82 -19.50
N THR A 51 18.63 -29.73 -19.76
CA THR A 51 19.57 -29.01 -18.87
C THR A 51 19.27 -27.52 -18.84
N THR A 52 19.00 -26.91 -20.00
CA THR A 52 18.61 -25.50 -20.09
C THR A 52 17.28 -25.25 -19.39
N MET A 53 16.28 -26.11 -19.62
CA MET A 53 14.97 -26.01 -18.96
C MET A 53 15.06 -26.22 -17.43
N ARG A 54 15.93 -27.12 -16.94
CA ARG A 54 16.21 -27.27 -15.50
C ARG A 54 16.88 -26.03 -14.92
N SER A 55 17.83 -25.44 -15.64
CA SER A 55 18.48 -24.18 -15.24
C SER A 55 17.48 -23.03 -15.20
N ASP A 56 16.59 -22.93 -16.17
CA ASP A 56 15.52 -21.93 -16.18
C ASP A 56 14.57 -22.14 -15.00
N ASN A 57 14.24 -23.38 -14.65
CA ASN A 57 13.42 -23.69 -13.47
C ASN A 57 14.11 -23.30 -12.15
N GLN A 58 15.42 -23.51 -12.02
CA GLN A 58 16.19 -23.03 -10.86
C GLN A 58 16.18 -21.50 -10.76
N ALA A 59 16.30 -20.81 -11.90
CA ALA A 59 16.23 -19.36 -11.94
C ALA A 59 14.80 -18.85 -11.61
N MET A 60 13.75 -19.55 -12.04
CA MET A 60 12.36 -19.28 -11.63
C MET A 60 12.15 -19.47 -10.12
N SER A 61 12.81 -20.46 -9.51
CA SER A 61 12.78 -20.64 -8.04
C SER A 61 13.33 -19.41 -7.33
N ALA A 62 14.45 -18.86 -7.80
CA ALA A 62 15.01 -17.62 -7.25
C ALA A 62 14.09 -16.42 -7.46
N VAL A 63 13.36 -16.35 -8.58
CA VAL A 63 12.31 -15.34 -8.79
C VAL A 63 11.15 -15.52 -7.80
N SER A 64 10.72 -16.76 -7.55
CA SER A 64 9.69 -17.08 -6.57
C SER A 64 10.11 -16.67 -5.15
N ASP A 65 11.36 -16.92 -4.77
CA ASP A 65 11.90 -16.49 -3.47
C ASP A 65 11.92 -14.95 -3.37
N SER A 66 12.33 -14.27 -4.44
CA SER A 66 12.30 -12.80 -4.48
C SER A 66 10.88 -12.23 -4.42
N LEU A 67 9.89 -12.88 -5.06
CA LEU A 67 8.48 -12.51 -4.95
C LEU A 67 7.96 -12.72 -3.52
N GLY A 68 8.39 -13.78 -2.84
CA GLY A 68 8.06 -14.04 -1.43
C GLY A 68 8.63 -12.98 -0.48
N ILE A 69 9.89 -12.58 -0.69
CA ILE A 69 10.50 -11.46 0.04
C ILE A 69 9.75 -10.15 -0.25
N GLY A 70 9.41 -9.90 -1.52
CA GLY A 70 8.60 -8.75 -1.94
C GLY A 70 7.22 -8.73 -1.27
N ALA A 71 6.53 -9.86 -1.23
CA ALA A 71 5.25 -10.00 -0.55
C ALA A 71 5.36 -9.64 0.94
N ALA A 72 6.38 -10.16 1.63
CA ALA A 72 6.61 -9.86 3.04
C ALA A 72 6.95 -8.39 3.30
N THR A 73 7.72 -7.74 2.41
CA THR A 73 7.98 -6.28 2.52
C THR A 73 6.72 -5.45 2.35
N VAL A 74 5.87 -5.79 1.37
CA VAL A 74 4.60 -5.11 1.11
C VAL A 74 3.63 -5.32 2.27
N ASP A 75 3.55 -6.54 2.83
CA ASP A 75 2.68 -6.88 3.95
C ASP A 75 3.08 -6.16 5.24
N THR A 76 4.40 -6.03 5.48
CA THR A 76 4.94 -5.25 6.61
C THR A 76 4.55 -3.78 6.48
N ALA A 77 4.69 -3.19 5.29
CA ALA A 77 4.29 -1.80 5.04
C ALA A 77 2.77 -1.62 5.17
N TYR A 78 1.96 -2.57 4.68
CA TYR A 78 0.50 -2.54 4.78
C TYR A 78 0.02 -2.62 6.25
N THR A 79 0.66 -3.47 7.06
CA THR A 79 0.40 -3.57 8.51
C THR A 79 0.73 -2.25 9.21
N GLY A 80 1.88 -1.64 8.88
CA GLY A 80 2.26 -0.33 9.42
C GLY A 80 1.27 0.79 9.04
N LEU A 81 0.79 0.84 7.80
CA LEU A 81 -0.25 1.79 7.39
C LEU A 81 -1.57 1.59 8.12
N THR A 82 -1.98 0.34 8.35
CA THR A 82 -3.21 0.03 9.07
C THR A 82 -3.12 0.50 10.53
N ALA A 83 -2.01 0.23 11.20
CA ALA A 83 -1.76 0.73 12.55
C ALA A 83 -1.70 2.26 12.60
N ALA A 84 -1.06 2.90 11.61
CA ALA A 84 -1.03 4.36 11.51
C ALA A 84 -2.43 4.97 11.31
N LYS A 85 -3.28 4.33 10.50
CA LYS A 85 -4.68 4.73 10.32
C LYS A 85 -5.45 4.71 11.64
N ASP A 86 -5.27 3.68 12.46
CA ASP A 86 -5.96 3.58 13.75
C ASP A 86 -5.53 4.68 14.72
N VAL A 87 -4.23 5.00 14.77
CA VAL A 87 -3.72 6.11 15.58
C VAL A 87 -4.21 7.47 15.06
N LEU A 88 -4.29 7.67 13.74
CA LEU A 88 -4.88 8.90 13.17
C LEU A 88 -6.36 9.06 13.54
N ASN A 89 -7.14 7.97 13.57
CA ASN A 89 -8.52 8.01 14.05
C ASN A 89 -8.60 8.43 15.53
N GLU A 90 -7.65 7.98 16.35
CA GLU A 90 -7.57 8.40 17.74
C GLU A 90 -7.22 9.89 17.87
N ILE A 91 -6.23 10.38 17.10
CA ILE A 91 -5.89 11.82 17.05
C ILE A 91 -7.13 12.64 16.65
N LYS A 92 -7.87 12.20 15.63
CA LYS A 92 -9.13 12.85 15.21
C LYS A 92 -10.14 12.90 16.35
N ALA A 93 -10.31 11.80 17.09
CA ALA A 93 -11.20 11.75 18.23
C ALA A 93 -10.77 12.74 19.33
N LYS A 94 -9.47 12.80 19.65
CA LYS A 94 -8.92 13.77 20.62
C LYS A 94 -9.14 15.21 20.18
N LEU A 95 -8.86 15.53 18.92
CA LEU A 95 -9.12 16.85 18.35
C LEU A 95 -10.62 17.22 18.40
N THR A 96 -11.50 16.24 18.17
CA THR A 96 -12.95 16.44 18.30
C THR A 96 -13.36 16.70 19.75
N THR A 97 -12.73 16.04 20.74
CA THR A 97 -12.98 16.38 22.15
C THR A 97 -12.47 17.78 22.50
N ALA A 98 -11.37 18.23 21.88
CA ALA A 98 -10.80 19.57 22.09
C ALA A 98 -11.68 20.72 21.56
N THR A 99 -12.70 20.44 20.74
CA THR A 99 -13.67 21.47 20.31
C THR A 99 -14.71 21.80 21.39
N GLY A 100 -14.82 20.98 22.45
CA GLY A 100 -15.76 21.22 23.54
C GLY A 100 -15.41 22.44 24.40
N GLU A 101 -16.42 23.20 24.83
CA GLU A 101 -16.21 24.32 25.75
C GLU A 101 -15.79 23.82 27.15
N GLY A 102 -14.79 24.46 27.75
CA GLY A 102 -14.27 24.09 29.07
C GLY A 102 -13.22 22.97 29.08
N VAL A 103 -12.78 22.48 27.91
CA VAL A 103 -11.71 21.49 27.80
C VAL A 103 -10.33 22.14 27.93
N ASP A 104 -9.46 21.50 28.72
CA ASP A 104 -8.05 21.89 28.88
C ASP A 104 -7.24 21.42 27.66
N LYS A 105 -7.09 22.31 26.67
CA LYS A 105 -6.40 22.02 25.41
C LYS A 105 -4.94 21.63 25.59
N ALA A 106 -4.27 22.10 26.64
CA ALA A 106 -2.88 21.72 26.91
C ALA A 106 -2.77 20.24 27.31
N LYS A 107 -3.73 19.70 28.07
CA LYS A 107 -3.76 18.26 28.40
C LYS A 107 -4.08 17.40 27.19
N VAL A 108 -5.05 17.81 26.38
CA VAL A 108 -5.38 17.08 25.14
C VAL A 108 -4.20 17.13 24.16
N GLN A 109 -3.46 18.23 24.07
CA GLN A 109 -2.24 18.30 23.26
C GLN A 109 -1.20 17.29 23.73
N SER A 110 -1.00 17.11 25.04
CA SER A 110 -0.05 16.10 25.55
C SER A 110 -0.40 14.69 25.09
N GLU A 111 -1.69 14.35 24.99
CA GLU A 111 -2.13 13.06 24.45
C GLU A 111 -1.92 12.98 22.94
N ILE A 112 -2.20 14.06 22.20
CA ILE A 112 -1.95 14.13 20.76
C ILE A 112 -0.47 13.97 20.44
N THR A 113 0.43 14.61 21.20
CA THR A 113 1.88 14.48 21.03
C THR A 113 2.35 13.04 21.27
N ALA A 114 1.81 12.34 22.26
CA ALA A 114 2.11 10.92 22.46
C ALA A 114 1.65 10.06 21.27
N LEU A 115 0.49 10.34 20.69
CA LEU A 115 -0.01 9.65 19.50
C LEU A 115 0.83 9.96 18.24
N GLN A 116 1.31 11.20 18.09
CA GLN A 116 2.25 11.59 17.02
C GLN A 116 3.59 10.82 17.14
N GLU A 117 4.13 10.71 18.35
CA GLU A 117 5.33 9.89 18.62
C GLU A 117 5.10 8.40 18.34
N GLN A 118 3.90 7.89 18.65
CA GLN A 118 3.49 6.53 18.30
C GLN A 118 3.43 6.33 16.78
N LEU A 119 2.90 7.29 16.00
CA LEU A 119 2.91 7.23 14.54
C LEU A 119 4.33 7.12 13.99
N LYS A 120 5.26 7.91 14.52
CA LYS A 120 6.67 7.84 14.15
C LYS A 120 7.28 6.47 14.47
N THR A 121 6.99 5.93 15.66
CA THR A 121 7.44 4.60 16.08
C THR A 121 6.87 3.49 15.18
N ILE A 122 5.59 3.56 14.81
CA ILE A 122 4.96 2.61 13.86
C ILE A 122 5.66 2.70 12.51
N SER A 123 5.89 3.91 12.01
CA SER A 123 6.57 4.12 10.74
C SER A 123 7.98 3.55 10.76
N ASP A 124 8.77 3.79 11.81
CA ASP A 124 10.17 3.34 11.90
C ASP A 124 10.30 1.83 12.15
N SER A 125 9.34 1.23 12.86
CA SER A 125 9.33 -0.21 13.16
C SER A 125 8.86 -1.09 11.99
N ALA A 126 8.17 -0.52 10.99
CA ALA A 126 7.70 -1.22 9.78
C ALA A 126 8.85 -1.56 8.79
N SER A 127 9.89 -2.21 9.30
CA SER A 127 11.06 -2.64 8.55
C SER A 127 11.06 -4.15 8.31
N PHE A 128 11.40 -4.57 7.09
CA PHE A 128 11.61 -5.96 6.74
C PHE A 128 12.93 -6.11 5.98
N SER A 129 13.80 -7.01 6.41
CA SER A 129 15.11 -7.23 5.80
C SER A 129 15.97 -5.95 5.66
N GLY A 130 15.87 -5.04 6.64
CA GLY A 130 16.60 -3.77 6.64
C GLY A 130 16.04 -2.70 5.69
N GLN A 131 14.92 -2.97 5.02
CA GLN A 131 14.20 -1.98 4.22
C GLN A 131 12.94 -1.55 4.96
N ASN A 132 12.72 -0.23 5.05
CA ASN A 132 11.50 0.35 5.55
C ASN A 132 10.92 1.23 4.44
N TRP A 133 9.70 0.94 3.98
CA TRP A 133 9.08 1.71 2.89
C TRP A 133 8.23 2.89 3.40
N LEU A 134 7.93 2.93 4.71
CA LEU A 134 7.10 3.95 5.34
C LEU A 134 7.92 5.16 5.84
N SER A 135 9.18 4.97 6.25
CA SER A 135 10.09 6.06 6.67
C SER A 135 11.36 6.19 5.83
N ASP A 136 11.38 5.62 4.62
CA ASP A 136 12.52 5.84 3.72
C ASP A 136 12.69 7.34 3.45
N THR A 137 13.92 7.81 3.30
CA THR A 137 14.25 9.21 2.99
C THR A 137 15.01 9.36 1.67
N ALA A 138 15.28 8.24 0.98
CA ALA A 138 15.93 8.26 -0.32
C ALA A 138 15.13 9.09 -1.36
N ALA A 139 15.86 9.78 -2.24
CA ALA A 139 15.27 10.54 -3.34
C ALA A 139 14.62 9.64 -4.41
N THR A 140 15.05 8.38 -4.51
CA THR A 140 14.48 7.39 -5.42
C THR A 140 13.28 6.71 -4.78
N THR A 141 12.08 7.02 -5.27
CA THR A 141 10.81 6.49 -4.75
C THR A 141 10.36 5.20 -5.43
N GLN A 142 11.04 4.76 -6.48
CA GLN A 142 10.73 3.48 -7.12
C GLN A 142 11.50 2.35 -6.45
N LYS A 143 10.76 1.42 -5.84
CA LYS A 143 11.26 0.12 -5.39
C LYS A 143 10.90 -0.94 -6.41
N GLU A 144 11.79 -1.90 -6.63
CA GLU A 144 11.59 -2.97 -7.60
C GLU A 144 11.64 -4.34 -6.90
N ILE A 145 10.61 -5.14 -7.16
CA ILE A 145 10.57 -6.56 -6.78
C ILE A 145 10.79 -7.37 -8.06
N VAL A 146 11.77 -8.27 -8.07
CA VAL A 146 11.99 -9.18 -9.21
C VAL A 146 10.75 -10.06 -9.37
N SER A 147 10.16 -10.07 -10.56
CA SER A 147 8.85 -10.68 -10.79
C SER A 147 8.84 -11.79 -11.82
N SER A 148 9.73 -11.74 -12.79
CA SER A 148 9.79 -12.74 -13.85
C SER A 148 11.18 -12.83 -14.43
N LEU A 149 11.48 -13.97 -15.01
CA LEU A 149 12.62 -14.14 -15.90
C LEU A 149 12.06 -14.63 -17.24
N SER A 150 12.55 -14.08 -18.34
CA SER A 150 12.17 -14.55 -19.66
C SER A 150 13.40 -14.69 -20.53
N ARG A 151 13.40 -15.74 -21.34
CA ARG A 151 14.47 -16.03 -22.30
C ARG A 151 13.94 -15.75 -23.69
N ASP A 152 14.61 -14.91 -24.45
CA ASP A 152 14.25 -14.66 -25.84
C ASP A 152 14.72 -15.80 -26.78
N ALA A 153 14.28 -15.78 -28.03
CA ALA A 153 14.67 -16.77 -29.03
C ALA A 153 16.17 -16.74 -29.37
N ALA A 154 16.88 -15.66 -29.02
CA ALA A 154 18.33 -15.53 -29.18
C ALA A 154 19.12 -16.04 -27.96
N GLY A 155 18.43 -16.50 -26.91
CA GLY A 155 19.03 -17.04 -25.69
C GLY A 155 19.37 -15.99 -24.62
N SER A 156 19.05 -14.71 -24.84
CA SER A 156 19.26 -13.65 -23.84
C SER A 156 18.25 -13.74 -22.71
N LEU A 157 18.72 -13.57 -21.48
CA LEU A 157 17.90 -13.55 -20.27
C LEU A 157 17.51 -12.11 -19.95
N SER A 158 16.20 -11.87 -19.77
CA SER A 158 15.67 -10.61 -19.26
C SER A 158 14.93 -10.84 -17.94
N VAL A 159 15.16 -9.96 -16.98
CA VAL A 159 14.48 -9.96 -15.68
C VAL A 159 13.40 -8.88 -15.71
N GLY A 160 12.16 -9.27 -15.42
CA GLY A 160 11.05 -8.35 -15.21
C GLY A 160 10.93 -7.98 -13.74
N SER A 161 10.45 -6.76 -13.46
CA SER A 161 10.20 -6.28 -12.11
C SER A 161 8.79 -5.71 -11.93
N ILE A 162 8.26 -5.88 -10.71
CA ILE A 162 7.11 -5.14 -10.21
C ILE A 162 7.65 -3.85 -9.58
N LYS A 163 7.35 -2.73 -10.22
CA LYS A 163 7.68 -1.40 -9.72
C LYS A 163 6.62 -0.94 -8.73
N VAL A 164 7.07 -0.50 -7.57
CA VAL A 164 6.26 0.10 -6.51
C VAL A 164 6.75 1.52 -6.30
N ASP A 165 5.88 2.49 -6.49
CA ASP A 165 6.18 3.88 -6.17
C ASP A 165 5.80 4.16 -4.71
N ILE A 166 6.82 4.37 -3.87
CA ILE A 166 6.64 4.65 -2.45
C ILE A 166 6.42 6.13 -2.16
N ALA A 167 6.41 7.02 -3.17
CA ALA A 167 6.24 8.47 -2.98
C ALA A 167 4.96 8.79 -2.18
N ASN A 168 3.86 8.14 -2.54
CA ASN A 168 2.55 8.34 -1.88
C ASN A 168 2.24 7.27 -0.82
N ILE A 169 3.24 6.49 -0.38
CA ILE A 169 3.08 5.40 0.60
C ILE A 169 3.84 5.70 1.89
N ARG A 170 4.91 6.49 1.80
CA ARG A 170 5.69 6.95 2.95
C ARG A 170 4.82 7.75 3.92
N LEU A 171 4.94 7.41 5.20
CA LEU A 171 4.34 8.19 6.29
C LEU A 171 5.22 9.39 6.64
N PHE A 172 6.54 9.20 6.71
CA PHE A 172 7.51 10.26 7.01
C PHE A 172 8.66 10.23 5.98
N SER A 173 9.07 11.39 5.46
CA SER A 173 10.13 11.48 4.45
C SER A 173 10.67 12.93 4.32
N ALA A 174 11.16 13.53 5.41
CA ALA A 174 11.75 14.87 5.38
C ALA A 174 10.84 15.90 4.67
N ASP A 175 9.60 16.01 5.16
CA ASP A 175 8.52 16.91 4.71
C ASP A 175 7.82 16.47 3.40
N ALA A 176 8.01 15.22 2.97
CA ALA A 176 7.39 14.66 1.76
C ALA A 176 6.48 13.44 2.01
N GLY A 177 6.48 12.87 3.22
CA GLY A 177 5.60 11.79 3.63
C GLY A 177 4.20 12.29 3.97
N ILE A 178 3.24 11.38 4.03
CA ILE A 178 1.82 11.73 4.25
C ILE A 178 1.59 12.51 5.56
N LEU A 179 2.42 12.28 6.58
CA LEU A 179 2.25 12.85 7.92
C LEU A 179 3.14 14.06 8.22
N ASP A 180 4.27 14.22 7.53
CA ASP A 180 5.18 15.36 7.68
C ASP A 180 5.04 16.40 6.55
N LYS A 181 4.49 16.03 5.39
CA LYS A 181 4.15 16.98 4.34
C LYS A 181 3.09 17.97 4.81
N THR A 182 3.25 19.21 4.39
CA THR A 182 2.26 20.25 4.61
C THR A 182 0.99 19.96 3.81
N ILE A 183 -0.14 19.88 4.51
CA ILE A 183 -1.47 19.73 3.93
C ILE A 183 -2.13 21.09 3.89
N ASP A 184 -2.54 21.46 2.69
CA ASP A 184 -3.18 22.73 2.37
C ASP A 184 -4.70 22.57 2.38
N ILE A 185 -5.37 23.23 3.31
CA ILE A 185 -6.83 23.30 3.38
C ILE A 185 -7.28 24.70 2.96
N ASP A 186 -8.19 24.77 1.99
CA ASP A 186 -8.77 26.02 1.54
C ASP A 186 -9.50 26.74 2.69
N GLN A 187 -9.18 28.03 2.89
CA GLN A 187 -9.94 28.92 3.75
C GLN A 187 -10.71 29.95 2.92
N PHE A 188 -12.00 30.02 3.19
CA PHE A 188 -12.93 30.94 2.54
C PHE A 188 -13.16 32.15 3.44
N THR A 189 -12.98 33.35 2.89
CA THR A 189 -13.25 34.61 3.60
C THR A 189 -14.38 35.38 2.92
N ALA A 190 -15.46 35.62 3.66
CA ALA A 190 -16.51 36.57 3.29
C ALA A 190 -16.24 37.92 3.97
N ALA A 191 -15.71 38.88 3.21
CA ALA A 191 -15.52 40.25 3.71
C ALA A 191 -16.83 41.03 3.60
N THR A 192 -17.41 41.46 4.73
CA THR A 192 -18.76 42.06 4.77
C THR A 192 -18.76 43.58 4.84
N GLY A 193 -17.64 44.22 5.19
CA GLY A 193 -17.52 45.68 5.21
C GLY A 193 -16.68 46.20 6.37
N THR A 194 -16.69 47.52 6.57
CA THR A 194 -15.94 48.20 7.64
C THR A 194 -16.89 48.66 8.74
N SER A 195 -16.68 48.20 9.96
CA SER A 195 -17.35 48.62 11.19
C SER A 195 -16.86 50.00 11.63
N THR A 196 -17.75 50.79 12.23
CA THR A 196 -17.42 52.11 12.79
C THR A 196 -17.39 52.10 14.33
N VAL A 197 -17.51 50.93 14.96
CA VAL A 197 -17.69 50.78 16.41
C VAL A 197 -16.55 51.38 17.24
N GLU A 198 -15.30 51.35 16.75
CA GLU A 198 -14.14 52.01 17.39
C GLU A 198 -14.26 53.54 17.44
N THR A 199 -15.04 54.15 16.54
CA THR A 199 -15.21 55.61 16.45
C THR A 199 -16.55 56.10 16.99
N THR A 200 -17.60 55.28 16.88
CA THR A 200 -18.95 55.59 17.35
C THR A 200 -19.55 54.35 17.98
N ALA A 201 -19.82 54.43 19.29
CA ALA A 201 -20.43 53.33 20.02
C ALA A 201 -21.85 53.05 19.48
N VAL A 202 -22.18 51.76 19.32
CA VAL A 202 -23.45 51.32 18.74
C VAL A 202 -24.32 50.72 19.84
N ALA A 203 -25.46 51.35 20.12
CA ALA A 203 -26.41 50.91 21.16
C ALA A 203 -27.60 50.15 20.57
N PHE A 204 -28.07 49.13 21.29
CA PHE A 204 -29.27 48.36 20.95
C PHE A 204 -30.40 48.66 21.95
N GLY A 205 -31.53 49.16 21.44
CA GLY A 205 -32.80 49.22 22.19
C GLY A 205 -33.48 47.86 22.30
N ALA A 206 -34.50 47.75 23.15
CA ALA A 206 -35.17 46.48 23.47
C ALA A 206 -35.74 45.75 22.24
N ASP A 207 -36.25 46.50 21.26
CA ASP A 207 -36.86 45.96 20.02
C ASP A 207 -35.90 45.95 18.82
N ASN A 208 -34.63 46.34 19.02
CA ASN A 208 -33.67 46.42 17.91
C ASN A 208 -33.13 45.03 17.57
N LYS A 209 -33.19 44.69 16.28
CA LYS A 209 -32.69 43.44 15.72
C LYS A 209 -31.89 43.69 14.46
N VAL A 210 -30.73 43.06 14.36
CA VAL A 210 -29.98 42.96 13.10
C VAL A 210 -29.94 41.49 12.70
N SER A 211 -30.43 41.18 11.50
CA SER A 211 -30.50 39.83 10.97
C SER A 211 -29.84 39.70 9.62
N PHE A 212 -29.07 38.64 9.46
CA PHE A 212 -28.46 38.22 8.21
C PHE A 212 -28.48 36.70 8.17
N SER A 213 -28.28 36.09 7.01
CA SER A 213 -28.18 34.63 6.92
C SER A 213 -26.81 34.20 6.42
N ILE A 214 -26.34 33.10 6.98
CA ILE A 214 -25.11 32.45 6.54
C ILE A 214 -25.46 31.08 5.98
N SER A 215 -25.00 30.78 4.78
CA SER A 215 -25.00 29.43 4.21
C SER A 215 -23.59 28.87 4.22
N GLN A 216 -23.47 27.59 4.57
CA GLN A 216 -22.25 26.80 4.42
C GLN A 216 -22.51 25.69 3.41
N ASN A 217 -21.56 25.48 2.50
CA ASN A 217 -21.52 24.36 1.55
C ASN A 217 -22.84 24.18 0.75
N GLY A 218 -23.50 25.29 0.36
CA GLY A 218 -24.74 25.26 -0.41
C GLY A 218 -26.00 24.85 0.37
N ALA A 219 -25.93 24.70 1.70
CA ALA A 219 -27.09 24.43 2.54
C ALA A 219 -28.02 25.65 2.66
N ALA A 220 -29.27 25.44 3.09
CA ALA A 220 -30.20 26.55 3.33
C ALA A 220 -29.62 27.53 4.36
N GLY A 221 -29.63 28.83 4.03
CA GLY A 221 -29.05 29.87 4.86
C GLY A 221 -29.70 29.90 6.26
N ARG A 222 -28.87 29.83 7.29
CA ARG A 222 -29.30 29.91 8.69
C ARG A 222 -29.33 31.36 9.13
N ALA A 223 -30.43 31.79 9.75
CA ALA A 223 -30.57 33.17 10.22
C ALA A 223 -29.73 33.39 11.48
N VAL A 224 -28.86 34.39 11.42
CA VAL A 224 -28.10 34.93 12.54
C VAL A 224 -28.79 36.22 12.97
N GLU A 225 -29.16 36.30 14.24
CA GLU A 225 -29.90 37.43 14.79
C GLU A 225 -29.12 38.05 15.95
N ILE A 226 -28.85 39.34 15.85
CA ILE A 226 -28.23 40.13 16.91
C ILE A 226 -29.33 40.95 17.57
N THR A 227 -29.58 40.63 18.83
CA THR A 227 -30.57 41.27 19.71
C THR A 227 -29.95 41.57 21.07
N GLN A 228 -30.67 42.29 21.93
CA GLN A 228 -30.20 42.57 23.29
C GLN A 228 -29.86 41.30 24.10
N ALA A 229 -30.56 40.19 23.83
CA ALA A 229 -30.25 38.89 24.43
C ALA A 229 -28.85 38.38 24.02
N THR A 230 -28.49 38.52 22.74
CA THR A 230 -27.16 38.12 22.24
C THR A 230 -26.04 39.01 22.79
N LEU A 231 -26.28 40.32 22.98
CA LEU A 231 -25.32 41.22 23.63
C LEU A 231 -25.11 40.87 25.10
N THR A 232 -26.19 40.49 25.79
CA THR A 232 -26.13 40.05 27.19
C THR A 232 -25.36 38.73 27.32
N ALA A 233 -25.64 37.77 26.43
CA ALA A 233 -24.95 36.49 26.37
C ALA A 233 -23.46 36.64 25.99
N ALA A 234 -23.11 37.67 25.21
CA ALA A 234 -21.74 38.04 24.88
C ALA A 234 -21.01 38.81 26.01
N GLY A 235 -21.68 39.08 27.15
CA GLY A 235 -21.07 39.73 28.32
C GLY A 235 -21.20 41.26 28.37
N LEU A 236 -21.94 41.89 27.46
CA LEU A 236 -22.10 43.34 27.39
C LEU A 236 -23.34 43.81 28.15
N ALA A 237 -23.17 44.09 29.44
CA ALA A 237 -24.26 44.57 30.32
C ALA A 237 -24.81 45.96 29.96
N SER A 238 -24.07 46.75 29.16
CA SER A 238 -24.47 48.12 28.78
C SER A 238 -25.20 48.21 27.42
N PHE A 239 -25.52 47.05 26.81
CA PHE A 239 -26.22 46.95 25.52
C PHE A 239 -25.63 47.81 24.40
N THR A 240 -24.33 48.12 24.52
CA THR A 240 -23.60 49.03 23.65
C THR A 240 -22.30 48.36 23.26
N VAL A 241 -22.04 48.24 21.96
CA VAL A 241 -20.76 47.76 21.43
C VAL A 241 -19.82 48.96 21.31
N LYS A 242 -18.63 48.88 21.92
CA LYS A 242 -17.70 50.01 22.04
C LYS A 242 -16.32 49.75 21.45
N SER A 243 -15.98 48.49 21.18
CA SER A 243 -14.69 48.09 20.60
C SER A 243 -14.85 46.94 19.60
N ASP A 244 -13.82 46.74 18.78
CA ASP A 244 -13.73 45.60 17.86
C ASP A 244 -13.73 44.26 18.61
N ASN A 245 -13.21 44.22 19.84
CA ASN A 245 -13.26 43.04 20.69
C ASN A 245 -14.69 42.70 21.14
N ASP A 246 -15.48 43.73 21.49
CA ASP A 246 -16.90 43.57 21.84
C ASP A 246 -17.70 43.10 20.62
N LEU A 247 -17.42 43.64 19.43
CA LEU A 247 -18.08 43.24 18.19
C LEU A 247 -17.76 41.77 17.84
N THR A 248 -16.51 41.35 18.00
CA THR A 248 -16.09 39.95 17.80
C THR A 248 -16.83 39.00 18.75
N ALA A 249 -16.98 39.39 20.02
CA ALA A 249 -17.71 38.61 21.02
C ALA A 249 -19.21 38.49 20.68
N VAL A 250 -19.86 39.59 20.28
CA VAL A 250 -21.28 39.61 19.89
C VAL A 250 -21.52 38.76 18.65
N TYR A 251 -20.69 38.88 17.61
CA TYR A 251 -20.83 38.05 16.42
C TYR A 251 -20.57 36.57 16.71
N THR A 252 -19.54 36.25 17.49
CA THR A 252 -19.24 34.88 17.88
C THR A 252 -20.41 34.26 18.66
N GLN A 253 -21.03 35.02 19.57
CA GLN A 253 -22.20 34.56 20.31
C GLN A 253 -23.44 34.43 19.42
N ALA A 254 -23.70 35.38 18.53
CA ALA A 254 -24.83 35.30 17.59
C ALA A 254 -24.71 34.10 16.64
N LEU A 255 -23.50 33.73 16.23
CA LEU A 255 -23.24 32.52 15.45
C LEU A 255 -23.52 31.25 16.25
N LYS A 256 -23.12 31.21 17.53
CA LYS A 256 -23.44 30.10 18.45
C LYS A 256 -24.95 29.96 18.66
N ASP A 257 -25.66 31.07 18.88
CA ASP A 257 -27.11 31.10 19.06
C ASP A 257 -27.84 30.63 17.79
N ALA A 258 -27.31 30.95 16.61
CA ALA A 258 -27.80 30.43 15.32
C ALA A 258 -27.43 28.95 15.07
N GLY A 259 -26.61 28.35 15.93
CA GLY A 259 -26.09 26.98 15.84
C GLY A 259 -25.13 26.76 14.68
N ILE A 260 -24.44 27.82 14.23
CA ILE A 260 -23.45 27.78 13.17
C ILE A 260 -22.08 27.54 13.80
N GLN A 261 -21.40 26.47 13.39
CA GLN A 261 -20.06 26.14 13.84
C GLN A 261 -19.06 26.27 12.67
N GLY A 262 -17.79 26.50 12.97
CA GLY A 262 -16.73 26.53 11.95
C GLY A 262 -16.66 27.84 11.14
N VAL A 263 -17.29 28.92 11.63
CA VAL A 263 -17.10 30.29 11.12
C VAL A 263 -16.39 31.11 12.18
N GLU A 264 -15.26 31.68 11.81
CA GLU A 264 -14.49 32.60 12.63
C GLU A 264 -14.77 34.04 12.20
N VAL A 265 -14.96 34.92 13.18
CA VAL A 265 -15.15 36.35 12.93
C VAL A 265 -13.79 37.01 13.11
N LYS A 266 -13.26 37.57 12.04
CA LYS A 266 -12.02 38.34 12.08
C LYS A 266 -12.34 39.80 11.83
N ILE A 267 -11.92 40.64 12.77
CA ILE A 267 -12.00 42.09 12.66
C ILE A 267 -10.58 42.63 12.73
N ALA A 268 -10.15 43.29 11.67
CA ALA A 268 -8.82 43.90 11.59
C ALA A 268 -8.95 45.32 11.04
N ALA A 269 -8.52 46.31 11.82
CA ALA A 269 -8.63 47.73 11.48
C ALA A 269 -10.06 48.12 11.06
N GLY A 270 -11.07 47.65 11.80
CA GLY A 270 -12.48 47.86 11.51
C GLY A 270 -13.07 47.01 10.37
N ALA A 271 -12.28 46.34 9.53
CA ALA A 271 -12.82 45.45 8.49
C ALA A 271 -13.33 44.14 9.09
N VAL A 272 -14.62 43.86 8.92
CA VAL A 272 -15.29 42.65 9.38
C VAL A 272 -15.27 41.60 8.28
N SER A 273 -14.80 40.40 8.65
CA SER A 273 -14.73 39.26 7.77
C SER A 273 -15.13 37.98 8.50
N PHE A 274 -15.86 37.11 7.81
CA PHE A 274 -16.19 35.77 8.28
C PHE A 274 -15.33 34.76 7.53
N ASN A 275 -14.54 33.99 8.26
CA ASN A 275 -13.66 32.96 7.73
C ASN A 275 -14.25 31.58 8.00
N SER A 276 -14.21 30.68 7.03
CA SER A 276 -14.60 29.28 7.22
C SER A 276 -13.72 28.35 6.40
N LEU A 277 -13.68 27.09 6.79
CA LEU A 277 -13.04 26.02 6.04
C LEU A 277 -13.97 25.38 5.01
N GLU A 278 -15.15 25.95 4.82
CA GLU A 278 -16.16 25.51 3.87
C GLU A 278 -16.64 26.70 3.06
N GLY A 279 -17.16 26.43 1.85
CA GLY A 279 -17.74 27.46 1.01
C GLY A 279 -18.81 28.22 1.79
N LEU A 280 -18.62 29.52 1.97
CA LEU A 280 -19.42 30.37 2.83
C LEU A 280 -20.11 31.44 1.98
N THR A 281 -21.41 31.64 2.17
CA THR A 281 -22.08 32.84 1.67
C THR A 281 -22.77 33.56 2.83
N VAL A 282 -22.64 34.88 2.84
CA VAL A 282 -23.28 35.75 3.83
C VAL A 282 -24.23 36.67 3.09
N SER A 283 -25.53 36.52 3.36
CA SER A 283 -26.56 37.34 2.73
C SER A 283 -26.58 38.76 3.29
N ALA A 284 -27.28 39.65 2.59
CA ALA A 284 -27.42 41.03 3.00
C ALA A 284 -28.04 41.15 4.40
N ALA A 285 -27.39 41.92 5.27
CA ALA A 285 -27.92 42.21 6.59
C ALA A 285 -29.08 43.19 6.54
N THR A 286 -30.03 43.01 7.46
CA THR A 286 -31.21 43.84 7.63
C THR A 286 -31.32 44.26 9.10
N ALA A 287 -31.73 45.50 9.35
CA ALA A 287 -31.94 46.02 10.70
C ALA A 287 -33.40 46.45 10.88
N SER A 288 -34.01 46.09 12.01
CA SER A 288 -35.39 46.41 12.36
C SER A 288 -35.51 46.87 13.82
N GLY A 289 -36.49 47.71 14.12
CA GLY A 289 -36.71 48.29 15.46
C GLY A 289 -37.16 49.75 15.42
N THR A 290 -37.35 50.36 16.60
CA THR A 290 -37.80 51.75 16.75
C THR A 290 -36.66 52.78 16.59
N THR A 291 -35.41 52.36 16.76
CA THR A 291 -34.17 53.11 16.42
C THR A 291 -33.02 52.13 16.15
N PRO A 292 -33.09 51.33 15.07
CA PRO A 292 -32.14 50.24 14.86
C PRO A 292 -30.75 50.79 14.53
N PRO A 293 -29.67 50.13 15.00
CA PRO A 293 -28.33 50.45 14.55
C PRO A 293 -28.21 50.20 13.04
N THR A 294 -27.40 51.02 12.36
CA THR A 294 -27.20 50.83 10.91
C THR A 294 -26.37 49.58 10.65
N VAL A 295 -26.72 48.78 9.64
CA VAL A 295 -25.94 47.58 9.25
C VAL A 295 -24.49 47.92 8.90
N ALA A 296 -24.25 49.13 8.38
CA ALA A 296 -22.92 49.65 8.09
C ALA A 296 -22.11 49.93 9.37
N SER A 297 -22.73 50.46 10.44
CA SER A 297 -22.03 50.71 11.70
C SER A 297 -21.48 49.44 12.36
N LEU A 298 -22.03 48.27 12.02
CA LEU A 298 -21.57 46.96 12.48
C LEU A 298 -20.66 46.25 11.46
N GLY A 299 -20.35 46.87 10.32
CA GLY A 299 -19.49 46.28 9.29
C GLY A 299 -20.16 45.23 8.39
N LEU A 300 -21.48 45.24 8.30
CA LEU A 300 -22.28 44.36 7.43
C LEU A 300 -22.85 45.11 6.20
N ALA A 301 -22.03 45.93 5.56
CA ALA A 301 -22.46 46.83 4.47
C ALA A 301 -22.54 46.15 3.10
N ALA A 302 -21.93 44.97 2.92
CA ALA A 302 -21.90 44.27 1.64
C ALA A 302 -23.23 43.58 1.34
N THR A 303 -23.65 43.66 0.07
CA THR A 303 -24.82 42.95 -0.44
C THR A 303 -24.35 41.59 -0.96
N ASP A 304 -24.80 40.52 -0.31
CA ASP A 304 -24.56 39.10 -0.64
C ASP A 304 -23.11 38.78 -1.02
N THR A 305 -22.33 38.36 -0.02
CA THR A 305 -20.91 38.06 -0.19
C THR A 305 -20.72 36.56 -0.36
N VAL A 306 -20.23 36.16 -1.54
CA VAL A 306 -19.67 34.83 -1.75
C VAL A 306 -18.22 34.87 -1.27
N ALA A 307 -17.88 34.02 -0.30
CA ALA A 307 -16.53 33.97 0.22
C ALA A 307 -15.54 33.55 -0.87
N ALA A 308 -14.45 34.29 -1.00
CA ALA A 308 -13.35 33.94 -1.89
C ALA A 308 -12.33 33.09 -1.13
N ALA A 309 -11.66 32.16 -1.83
CA ALA A 309 -10.49 31.49 -1.28
C ALA A 309 -9.32 32.48 -1.27
N THR A 310 -9.00 33.03 -0.10
CA THR A 310 -7.96 34.06 0.07
C THR A 310 -6.77 33.60 0.91
N GLY A 311 -6.78 32.35 1.39
CA GLY A 311 -5.67 31.78 2.13
C GLY A 311 -5.77 30.28 2.30
N THR A 312 -4.64 29.67 2.64
CA THR A 312 -4.51 28.24 2.87
C THR A 312 -4.15 28.02 4.33
N PHE A 313 -4.95 27.22 5.04
CA PHE A 313 -4.51 26.67 6.32
C PHE A 313 -3.54 25.54 6.00
N SER A 314 -2.27 25.76 6.32
CA SER A 314 -1.15 24.93 5.84
C SER A 314 -0.41 24.39 7.06
N THR A 315 -0.57 23.08 7.34
CA THR A 315 0.10 22.40 8.46
C THR A 315 0.25 20.92 8.14
N SER A 316 1.23 20.26 8.77
CA SER A 316 1.37 18.80 8.74
C SER A 316 0.69 18.16 9.95
N VAL A 317 0.49 16.85 9.93
CA VAL A 317 -0.04 16.08 11.07
C VAL A 317 0.97 16.06 12.23
N ASP A 318 2.28 16.01 11.92
CA ASP A 318 3.36 16.07 12.90
C ASP A 318 3.41 17.44 13.63
N ALA A 319 3.03 18.53 12.95
CA ALA A 319 3.08 19.88 13.49
C ALA A 319 1.77 20.35 14.17
N ILE A 320 0.80 19.46 14.41
CA ILE A 320 -0.45 19.84 15.08
C ILE A 320 -0.17 20.25 16.53
N ASP A 321 -0.45 21.51 16.85
CA ASP A 321 -0.34 22.07 18.20
C ASP A 321 -1.57 22.92 18.56
N ILE A 322 -2.37 22.43 19.51
CA ILE A 322 -3.54 23.13 20.05
C ILE A 322 -3.26 23.86 21.39
N SER A 323 -2.01 23.86 21.87
CA SER A 323 -1.62 24.44 23.16
C SER A 323 -1.38 25.95 23.14
N THR A 324 -1.26 26.55 21.95
CA THR A 324 -0.99 27.99 21.83
C THR A 324 -2.18 28.83 22.36
N PRO A 325 -1.94 29.86 23.20
CA PRO A 325 -3.00 30.74 23.67
C PRO A 325 -3.60 31.50 22.49
N GLY A 326 -4.87 31.24 22.17
CA GLY A 326 -5.56 31.87 21.04
C GLY A 326 -6.08 30.90 19.99
N VAL A 327 -5.87 29.58 20.13
CA VAL A 327 -6.47 28.60 19.21
C VAL A 327 -7.99 28.65 19.29
N THR A 328 -8.62 29.15 18.25
CA THR A 328 -10.08 29.23 18.10
C THR A 328 -10.68 27.87 17.76
N SER A 329 -11.98 27.67 18.04
CA SER A 329 -12.66 26.40 17.72
C SER A 329 -12.70 26.11 16.21
N GLY A 330 -12.50 27.11 15.35
CA GLY A 330 -12.36 26.92 13.90
C GLY A 330 -10.97 26.37 13.51
N GLN A 331 -9.90 26.79 14.17
CA GLN A 331 -8.56 26.22 13.99
C GLN A 331 -8.46 24.76 14.43
N VAL A 332 -9.15 24.36 15.51
CA VAL A 332 -9.23 22.93 15.88
C VAL A 332 -9.96 22.10 14.81
N GLN A 333 -11.03 22.65 14.22
CA GLN A 333 -11.71 22.01 13.09
C GLN A 333 -10.81 21.94 11.84
N ALA A 334 -9.90 22.90 11.66
CA ALA A 334 -8.87 22.85 10.62
C ALA A 334 -7.91 21.69 10.81
N TYR A 335 -7.41 21.47 12.03
CA TYR A 335 -6.59 20.30 12.34
C TYR A 335 -7.35 18.98 12.12
N ILE A 336 -8.65 18.92 12.42
CA ILE A 336 -9.49 17.75 12.10
C ILE A 336 -9.52 17.48 10.60
N LYS A 337 -9.70 18.52 9.76
CA LYS A 337 -9.70 18.36 8.30
C LYS A 337 -8.32 17.91 7.76
N VAL A 338 -7.23 18.40 8.35
CA VAL A 338 -5.87 17.95 8.01
C VAL A 338 -5.70 16.47 8.33
N VAL A 339 -6.15 16.02 9.50
CA VAL A 339 -6.10 14.59 9.86
C VAL A 339 -7.01 13.75 8.95
N ASP A 340 -8.15 14.28 8.52
CA ASP A 340 -9.04 13.60 7.57
C ASP A 340 -8.41 13.45 6.18
N GLU A 341 -7.72 14.49 5.69
CA GLU A 341 -6.98 14.41 4.45
C GLU A 341 -5.80 13.42 4.55
N ALA A 342 -5.07 13.42 5.67
CA ALA A 342 -4.04 12.41 5.94
C ALA A 342 -4.62 10.99 5.99
N LEU A 343 -5.78 10.78 6.62
CA LEU A 343 -6.49 9.49 6.63
C LEU A 343 -6.91 9.04 5.22
N SER A 344 -7.35 9.99 4.37
CA SER A 344 -7.66 9.75 2.97
C SER A 344 -6.42 9.29 2.18
N GLN A 345 -5.29 9.96 2.40
CA GLN A 345 -4.01 9.61 1.78
C GLN A 345 -3.47 8.27 2.27
N VAL A 346 -3.51 7.98 3.57
CA VAL A 346 -3.14 6.66 4.13
C VAL A 346 -4.04 5.55 3.58
N THR A 347 -5.33 5.81 3.40
CA THR A 347 -6.26 4.83 2.82
C THR A 347 -5.97 4.59 1.33
N THR A 348 -5.58 5.64 0.59
CA THR A 348 -5.15 5.53 -0.81
C THR A 348 -3.84 4.75 -0.92
N ALA A 349 -2.87 5.04 -0.04
CA ALA A 349 -1.62 4.30 0.08
C ALA A 349 -1.86 2.80 0.36
N ALA A 350 -2.71 2.48 1.34
CA ALA A 350 -3.06 1.10 1.67
C ALA A 350 -3.75 0.38 0.50
N SER A 351 -4.64 1.07 -0.22
CA SER A 351 -5.27 0.53 -1.44
C SER A 351 -4.26 0.22 -2.53
N SER A 352 -3.25 1.09 -2.71
CA SER A 352 -2.17 0.87 -3.68
C SER A 352 -1.29 -0.32 -3.31
N LEU A 353 -0.92 -0.48 -2.03
CA LEU A 353 -0.18 -1.65 -1.55
C LEU A 353 -1.00 -2.93 -1.69
N GLY A 354 -2.31 -2.90 -1.43
CA GLY A 354 -3.21 -4.04 -1.65
C GLY A 354 -3.24 -4.48 -3.12
N ALA A 355 -3.26 -3.52 -4.06
CA ALA A 355 -3.16 -3.83 -5.49
C ALA A 355 -1.80 -4.47 -5.86
N VAL A 356 -0.69 -4.01 -5.24
CA VAL A 356 0.63 -4.61 -5.40
C VAL A 356 0.66 -6.03 -4.83
N GLN A 357 0.07 -6.27 -3.66
CA GLN A 357 -0.03 -7.58 -3.03
C GLN A 357 -0.75 -8.59 -3.95
N ASN A 358 -1.92 -8.21 -4.48
CA ASN A 358 -2.66 -9.02 -5.44
C ASN A 358 -1.83 -9.32 -6.70
N ARG A 359 -1.08 -8.33 -7.19
CA ARG A 359 -0.21 -8.51 -8.37
C ARG A 359 0.95 -9.47 -8.08
N ILE A 360 1.57 -9.40 -6.90
CA ILE A 360 2.60 -10.34 -6.45
C ILE A 360 2.01 -11.75 -6.37
N GLU A 361 0.84 -11.92 -5.75
CA GLU A 361 0.17 -13.22 -5.64
C GLU A 361 -0.15 -13.83 -7.02
N MET A 362 -0.71 -13.03 -7.94
CA MET A 362 -0.97 -13.48 -9.32
C MET A 362 0.33 -13.91 -10.01
N GLN A 363 1.42 -13.17 -9.82
CA GLN A 363 2.71 -13.48 -10.40
C GLN A 363 3.34 -14.74 -9.80
N THR A 364 3.29 -14.91 -8.47
CA THR A 364 3.76 -16.11 -7.77
C THR A 364 3.02 -17.35 -8.28
N ASN A 365 1.70 -17.26 -8.41
CA ASN A 365 0.88 -18.34 -8.97
C ASN A 365 1.23 -18.64 -10.43
N PHE A 366 1.52 -17.62 -11.24
CA PHE A 366 1.95 -17.79 -12.62
C PHE A 366 3.32 -18.49 -12.70
N VAL A 367 4.31 -18.01 -11.93
CA VAL A 367 5.66 -18.59 -11.90
C VAL A 367 5.62 -20.03 -11.40
N SER A 368 4.85 -20.33 -10.35
CA SER A 368 4.66 -21.70 -9.86
C SER A 368 4.08 -22.63 -10.94
N LYS A 369 3.01 -22.22 -11.62
CA LYS A 369 2.42 -23.01 -12.73
C LYS A 369 3.39 -23.18 -13.91
N LEU A 370 4.20 -22.17 -14.19
CA LEU A 370 5.22 -22.24 -15.23
C LEU A 370 6.33 -23.24 -14.85
N MET A 371 6.83 -23.18 -13.61
CA MET A 371 7.80 -24.15 -13.06
C MET A 371 7.28 -25.59 -13.14
N ASP A 372 6.02 -25.82 -12.77
CA ASP A 372 5.38 -27.14 -12.87
C ASP A 372 5.28 -27.62 -14.32
N THR A 373 4.93 -26.73 -15.25
CA THR A 373 4.79 -27.05 -16.67
C THR A 373 6.15 -27.36 -17.29
N ILE A 374 7.18 -26.58 -16.96
CA ILE A 374 8.57 -26.83 -17.38
C ILE A 374 9.05 -28.16 -16.80
N SER A 375 8.77 -28.44 -15.52
CA SER A 375 9.15 -29.70 -14.86
C SER A 375 8.52 -30.91 -15.54
N LYS A 376 7.23 -30.84 -15.88
CA LYS A 376 6.53 -31.88 -16.67
C LYS A 376 7.11 -32.02 -18.08
N GLY A 377 7.42 -30.91 -18.74
CA GLY A 377 8.07 -30.90 -20.05
C GLY A 377 9.44 -31.57 -20.02
N VAL A 378 10.29 -31.24 -19.05
CA VAL A 378 11.59 -31.87 -18.82
C VAL A 378 11.43 -33.36 -18.56
N GLY A 379 10.48 -33.74 -17.69
CA GLY A 379 10.22 -35.14 -17.37
C GLY A 379 9.80 -35.96 -18.60
N ALA A 380 8.92 -35.43 -19.45
CA ALA A 380 8.53 -36.10 -20.69
C ALA A 380 9.71 -36.33 -21.67
N LEU A 381 10.72 -35.46 -21.64
CA LEU A 381 11.91 -35.60 -22.48
C LEU A 381 12.91 -36.62 -21.91
N VAL A 382 13.11 -36.62 -20.59
CA VAL A 382 14.28 -37.25 -19.96
C VAL A 382 13.95 -38.38 -18.98
N ASP A 383 12.76 -38.45 -18.42
CA ASP A 383 12.41 -39.48 -17.44
C ASP A 383 12.20 -40.84 -18.11
N ALA A 384 12.56 -41.90 -17.39
CA ALA A 384 12.31 -43.27 -17.81
C ALA A 384 10.98 -43.79 -17.25
N ASP A 385 10.25 -44.58 -18.05
CA ASP A 385 9.09 -45.31 -17.56
C ASP A 385 9.58 -46.51 -16.74
N MET A 386 9.41 -46.45 -15.42
CA MET A 386 9.84 -47.50 -14.49
C MET A 386 9.10 -48.82 -14.71
N THR A 387 7.88 -48.78 -15.25
CA THR A 387 7.11 -49.99 -15.55
C THR A 387 7.77 -50.73 -16.71
N GLU A 388 8.08 -50.02 -17.80
CA GLU A 388 8.75 -50.60 -18.96
C GLU A 388 10.16 -51.07 -18.60
N GLU A 389 10.98 -50.24 -17.95
CA GLU A 389 12.35 -50.60 -17.59
C GLU A 389 12.40 -51.75 -16.59
N SER A 390 11.46 -51.85 -15.64
CA SER A 390 11.39 -52.99 -14.72
C SER A 390 10.99 -54.30 -15.41
N THR A 391 10.07 -54.26 -16.38
CA THR A 391 9.75 -55.43 -17.22
C THR A 391 10.95 -55.83 -18.07
N ARG A 392 11.65 -54.84 -18.66
CA ARG A 392 12.86 -55.06 -19.46
C ARG A 392 13.99 -55.65 -18.62
N LEU A 393 14.20 -55.19 -17.39
CA LEU A 393 15.21 -55.73 -16.48
C LEU A 393 14.97 -57.21 -16.21
N LYS A 394 13.72 -57.60 -15.90
CA LYS A 394 13.35 -59.01 -15.65
C LYS A 394 13.54 -59.87 -16.91
N ALA A 395 13.20 -59.34 -18.08
CA ALA A 395 13.44 -60.02 -19.35
C ALA A 395 14.94 -60.22 -19.61
N LEU A 396 15.77 -59.20 -19.38
CA LEU A 396 17.23 -59.25 -19.55
C LEU A 396 17.90 -60.20 -18.56
N GLN A 397 17.46 -60.23 -17.29
CA GLN A 397 17.93 -61.21 -16.31
C GLN A 397 17.61 -62.65 -16.74
N THR A 398 16.41 -62.88 -17.29
CA THR A 398 16.02 -64.19 -17.82
C THR A 398 16.85 -64.56 -19.06
N GLN A 399 17.08 -63.61 -19.97
CA GLN A 399 17.94 -63.79 -21.15
C GLN A 399 19.40 -64.04 -20.77
N GLN A 400 19.92 -63.40 -19.73
CA GLN A 400 21.27 -63.63 -19.20
C GLN A 400 21.39 -65.07 -18.68
N GLN A 401 20.41 -65.53 -17.91
CA GLN A 401 20.38 -66.92 -17.41
C GLN A 401 20.33 -67.94 -18.55
N LEU A 402 19.50 -67.69 -19.57
CA LEU A 402 19.45 -68.52 -20.80
C LEU A 402 20.74 -68.44 -21.61
N GLY A 403 21.38 -67.28 -21.68
CA GLY A 403 22.64 -67.06 -22.38
C GLY A 403 23.81 -67.82 -21.73
N VAL A 404 23.87 -67.85 -20.39
CA VAL A 404 24.85 -68.65 -19.64
C VAL A 404 24.61 -70.15 -19.87
N GLN A 405 23.35 -70.59 -19.89
CA GLN A 405 22.99 -71.98 -20.23
C GLN A 405 23.37 -72.33 -21.67
N ALA A 406 23.08 -71.45 -22.64
CA ALA A 406 23.43 -71.65 -24.04
C ALA A 406 24.95 -71.68 -24.26
N LEU A 407 25.72 -70.85 -23.55
CA LEU A 407 27.19 -70.88 -23.56
C LEU A 407 27.72 -72.19 -22.98
N SER A 408 27.12 -72.68 -21.88
CA SER A 408 27.46 -73.98 -21.28
C SER A 408 27.20 -75.14 -22.25
N ILE A 409 26.05 -75.14 -22.95
CA ILE A 409 25.70 -76.13 -23.98
C ILE A 409 26.63 -76.02 -25.20
N ALA A 410 26.97 -74.80 -25.64
CA ALA A 410 27.89 -74.58 -26.74
C ALA A 410 29.32 -75.08 -26.40
N ASN A 411 29.75 -74.94 -25.15
CA ASN A 411 31.03 -75.48 -24.68
C ASN A 411 31.03 -77.02 -24.56
N SER A 412 29.93 -77.63 -24.10
CA SER A 412 29.83 -79.09 -24.00
C SER A 412 29.77 -79.80 -25.36
N SER A 413 29.27 -79.13 -26.41
CA SER A 413 29.27 -79.65 -27.79
C SER A 413 30.67 -79.90 -28.36
N SER A 414 31.69 -79.18 -27.88
CA SER A 414 33.09 -79.42 -28.26
C SER A 414 33.71 -80.59 -27.48
N GLN A 415 33.21 -80.88 -26.27
CA GLN A 415 33.66 -82.01 -25.44
C GLN A 415 33.12 -83.35 -25.95
N SER A 416 31.89 -83.39 -26.48
CA SER A 416 31.34 -84.60 -27.10
C SER A 416 32.12 -85.03 -28.35
N LEU A 417 32.67 -84.09 -29.11
CA LEU A 417 33.58 -84.39 -30.23
C LEU A 417 34.92 -84.98 -29.76
N LEU A 418 35.44 -84.58 -28.60
CA LEU A 418 36.64 -85.16 -27.99
C LEU A 418 36.42 -86.60 -27.50
N SER A 419 35.20 -86.94 -27.06
CA SER A 419 34.85 -88.32 -26.69
C SER A 419 34.78 -89.30 -27.87
N LEU A 420 34.70 -88.80 -29.12
CA LEU A 420 34.74 -89.60 -30.34
C LEU A 420 36.16 -90.05 -30.74
N PHE A 421 37.18 -89.42 -30.16
CA PHE A 421 38.60 -89.74 -30.38
C PHE A 421 39.27 -90.39 -29.16
N ARG A 422 38.47 -90.84 -28.17
CA ARG A 422 38.92 -91.61 -27.02
C ARG A 422 38.60 -93.09 -27.16
#